data_AF-A0A822A7E7-F1
#
_entry.id   AF-A0A822A7E7-F1
#
_cell.length_a   1.000
_cell.length_b   1.000
_cell.length_c   1.000
_cell.angle_alpha   90.00
_cell.angle_beta   90.00
_cell.angle_gamma   90.00
#
_symmetry.space_group_name_H-M   'P 1'
#
loop_
_entity.id
_entity.type
_entity.pdbx_description
1 polymer ?
#
loop_
_entity_poly.entity_id
_entity_poly.type
_entity_poly.pdbx_seq_one_letter_code
_entity_poly.pdbx_strand_id
1 'polypeptide(L)'
;MEDKDLDYQPPYDPATGKEKLKEQITALNNFLSACRNENFRQIMSGISEAYTNAESWQSRREILSIVAPKISLNLMQLFMPGLTGYRFTAARLHATKYGLGSKVDIIPKVVQRFDDNQIAHFVDFIISPHVCTDLSYDEKVLKLSSGIELFIPNTIRNMGATRIIDQYLLYCKEMCSDFEPL
;
A
#
# COMPACT_ATOMS: atom_id res chain seq x y z
N MET A 1 53.04 10.80 -12.56
CA MET A 1 52.21 10.17 -13.60
C MET A 1 50.81 10.12 -13.04
N GLU A 2 49.99 11.10 -13.35
CA GLU A 2 48.54 11.05 -13.12
C GLU A 2 47.90 11.16 -14.50
N ASP A 3 47.42 10.04 -15.02
CA ASP A 3 46.51 10.02 -16.16
C ASP A 3 45.15 10.53 -15.66
N LYS A 4 44.69 11.64 -16.23
CA LYS A 4 43.31 12.09 -16.10
C LYS A 4 42.55 11.54 -17.29
N ASP A 5 41.74 10.51 -17.03
CA ASP A 5 40.69 10.08 -17.96
C ASP A 5 39.79 11.27 -18.28
N LEU A 6 39.94 11.79 -19.49
CA LEU A 6 39.13 12.86 -20.05
C LEU A 6 37.78 12.25 -20.43
N ASP A 7 36.75 12.57 -19.67
CA ASP A 7 35.36 12.12 -19.84
C ASP A 7 34.86 12.43 -21.27
N TYR A 8 34.87 11.43 -22.15
CA TYR A 8 34.45 11.57 -23.54
C TYR A 8 32.94 11.79 -23.61
N GLN A 9 32.52 13.04 -23.80
CA GLN A 9 31.16 13.37 -24.21
C GLN A 9 31.03 13.11 -25.73
N PRO A 10 30.14 12.20 -26.17
CA PRO A 10 29.99 11.90 -27.59
C PRO A 10 29.54 13.13 -28.39
N PRO A 11 29.94 13.26 -29.67
CA PRO A 11 29.65 14.44 -30.49
C PRO A 11 28.15 14.68 -30.61
N TYR A 12 27.73 15.92 -30.36
CA TYR A 12 26.35 16.36 -30.53
C TYR A 12 25.88 16.16 -31.98
N ASP A 13 24.95 15.23 -32.21
CA ASP A 13 24.30 15.01 -33.50
C ASP A 13 23.10 15.96 -33.68
N PRO A 14 23.17 16.93 -34.61
CA PRO A 14 22.09 17.90 -34.84
C PRO A 14 20.81 17.30 -35.44
N ALA A 15 20.84 16.06 -35.96
CA ALA A 15 19.64 15.36 -36.42
C ALA A 15 18.76 14.92 -35.24
N THR A 16 19.38 14.36 -34.19
CA THR A 16 18.72 13.91 -32.95
C THR A 16 18.00 15.06 -32.23
N GLY A 17 18.59 16.26 -32.22
CA GLY A 17 17.98 17.45 -31.62
C GLY A 17 16.73 17.95 -32.38
N LYS A 18 16.74 17.88 -33.72
CA LYS A 18 15.61 18.28 -34.56
C LYS A 18 14.44 17.30 -34.46
N GLU A 19 14.70 16.00 -34.32
CA GLU A 19 13.65 15.00 -34.10
C GLU A 19 12.98 15.17 -32.73
N LYS A 20 13.77 15.40 -31.68
CA LYS A 20 13.26 15.66 -30.33
C LYS A 20 12.40 16.93 -30.25
N LEU A 21 12.78 17.98 -30.98
CA LEU A 21 11.98 19.20 -31.12
C LEU A 21 10.67 18.96 -31.86
N LYS A 22 10.69 18.19 -32.95
CA LYS A 22 9.47 17.83 -33.69
C LYS A 22 8.52 17.00 -32.82
N GLU A 23 9.04 16.05 -32.05
CA GLU A 23 8.26 15.23 -31.13
C GLU A 23 7.60 16.09 -30.02
N GLN A 24 8.33 17.05 -29.45
CA GLN A 24 7.80 18.03 -28.50
C GLN A 24 6.71 18.92 -29.11
N ILE A 25 6.92 19.43 -30.34
CA ILE A 25 5.94 20.25 -31.06
C ILE A 25 4.67 19.44 -31.37
N THR A 26 4.81 18.18 -31.79
CA THR A 26 3.67 17.29 -32.03
C THR A 26 2.92 16.97 -30.74
N ALA A 27 3.63 16.72 -29.63
CA ALA A 27 3.00 16.53 -28.32
C ALA A 27 2.25 17.78 -27.86
N LEU A 28 2.81 18.97 -28.09
CA LEU A 28 2.19 20.25 -27.77
C LEU A 28 0.96 20.53 -28.66
N ASN A 29 1.01 20.23 -29.96
CA ASN A 29 -0.11 20.39 -30.87
C ASN A 29 -1.27 19.41 -30.56
N ASN A 30 -0.95 18.16 -30.21
CA ASN A 30 -1.94 17.20 -29.74
C ASN A 30 -2.58 17.65 -28.41
N PHE A 31 -1.80 18.24 -27.51
CA PHE A 31 -2.30 18.83 -26.28
C PHE A 31 -3.21 20.04 -26.52
N LEU A 32 -2.81 20.96 -27.40
CA LEU A 32 -3.58 22.15 -27.77
C LEU A 32 -4.88 21.81 -28.51
N SER A 33 -4.88 20.77 -29.35
CA SER A 33 -6.09 20.32 -30.06
C SER A 33 -7.11 19.65 -29.13
N ALA A 34 -6.66 18.89 -28.12
CA ALA A 34 -7.54 18.34 -27.09
C ALA A 34 -8.22 19.46 -26.27
N CYS A 35 -7.48 20.52 -25.94
CA CYS A 35 -8.01 21.69 -25.25
C CYS A 35 -8.98 22.55 -26.10
N ARG A 36 -8.99 22.40 -27.43
CA ARG A 36 -9.89 23.16 -28.33
C ARG A 36 -11.32 22.63 -28.37
N ASN A 37 -11.55 21.39 -27.94
CA ASN A 37 -12.89 20.79 -27.95
C ASN A 37 -13.71 21.27 -26.75
N GLU A 38 -14.75 22.05 -27.02
CA GLU A 38 -15.63 22.60 -25.97
C GLU A 38 -16.31 21.49 -25.15
N ASN A 39 -16.78 20.42 -25.81
CA ASN A 39 -17.36 19.26 -25.12
C ASN A 39 -16.36 18.59 -24.14
N PHE A 40 -15.09 18.50 -24.53
CA PHE A 40 -14.05 17.91 -23.68
C PHE A 40 -13.80 18.78 -22.45
N ARG A 41 -13.76 20.11 -22.62
CA ARG A 41 -13.61 21.05 -21.50
C ARG A 41 -14.78 20.97 -20.53
N GLN A 42 -16.01 20.86 -21.02
CA GLN A 42 -17.20 20.71 -20.17
C GLN A 42 -17.16 19.40 -19.37
N ILE A 43 -16.82 18.28 -20.01
CA ILE A 43 -16.65 16.99 -19.33
C ILE A 43 -15.56 17.08 -18.26
N MET A 44 -14.39 17.63 -18.60
CA MET A 44 -13.27 17.78 -17.67
C MET A 44 -13.58 18.75 -16.52
N SER A 45 -14.35 19.80 -16.78
CA SER A 45 -14.84 20.72 -15.76
C SER A 45 -15.75 20.01 -14.76
N GLY A 46 -16.72 19.22 -15.25
CA GLY A 46 -17.61 18.45 -14.38
C GLY A 46 -16.86 17.40 -13.54
N ILE A 47 -15.83 16.77 -14.09
CA ILE A 47 -14.98 15.84 -13.33
C ILE A 47 -14.15 16.57 -12.28
N SER A 48 -13.61 17.74 -12.61
CA SER A 48 -12.86 18.57 -11.67
C SER A 48 -13.74 18.99 -10.50
N GLU A 49 -14.97 19.42 -10.79
CA GLU A 49 -15.98 19.77 -9.79
C GLU A 49 -16.36 18.56 -8.91
N ALA A 50 -16.62 17.40 -9.50
CA ALA A 50 -16.88 16.18 -8.74
C ALA A 50 -15.68 15.80 -7.84
N TYR A 51 -14.45 15.97 -8.33
CA TYR A 51 -13.23 15.72 -7.56
C TYR A 51 -13.06 16.69 -6.39
N THR A 52 -13.37 17.98 -6.57
CA THR A 52 -13.32 18.97 -5.48
C THR A 52 -14.40 18.73 -4.44
N ASN A 53 -15.60 18.32 -4.86
CA ASN A 53 -16.73 18.06 -3.98
C ASN A 53 -16.60 16.76 -3.18
N ALA A 54 -15.81 15.80 -3.66
CA ALA A 54 -15.56 14.56 -2.93
C ALA A 54 -14.74 14.80 -1.65
N GLU A 55 -15.27 14.33 -0.52
CA GLU A 55 -14.65 14.46 0.81
C GLU A 55 -13.49 13.48 1.01
N SER A 56 -13.66 12.23 0.56
CA SER A 56 -12.70 11.16 0.78
C SER A 56 -11.72 10.99 -0.39
N TRP A 57 -10.50 10.55 -0.09
CA TRP A 57 -9.55 10.18 -1.14
C TRP A 57 -10.05 9.01 -1.99
N GLN A 58 -10.82 8.10 -1.41
CA GLN A 58 -11.40 6.95 -2.11
C GLN A 58 -12.34 7.42 -3.21
N SER A 59 -13.32 8.27 -2.89
CA SER A 59 -14.26 8.83 -3.86
C SER A 59 -13.54 9.67 -4.92
N ARG A 60 -12.53 10.44 -4.53
CA ARG A 60 -11.66 11.15 -5.48
C ARG A 60 -10.94 10.21 -6.44
N ARG A 61 -10.40 9.09 -5.94
CA ARG A 61 -9.72 8.08 -6.76
C ARG A 61 -10.69 7.39 -7.71
N GLU A 62 -11.91 7.10 -7.26
CA GLU A 62 -12.98 6.54 -8.09
C GLU A 62 -13.32 7.48 -9.25
N ILE A 63 -13.57 8.76 -8.98
CA ILE A 63 -13.85 9.79 -9.99
C ILE A 63 -12.68 9.91 -10.98
N LEU A 64 -11.44 10.04 -10.48
CA LEU A 64 -10.26 10.14 -11.33
C LEU A 64 -10.06 8.91 -12.21
N SER A 65 -10.44 7.71 -11.72
CA SER A 65 -10.26 6.45 -12.46
C SER A 65 -11.04 6.40 -13.77
N ILE A 66 -12.09 7.21 -13.92
CA ILE A 66 -12.89 7.32 -15.14
C ILE A 66 -12.05 7.84 -16.31
N VAL A 67 -11.17 8.82 -16.04
CA VAL A 67 -10.47 9.57 -17.10
C VAL A 67 -8.96 9.39 -17.10
N ALA A 68 -8.36 9.05 -15.95
CA ALA A 68 -6.92 8.83 -15.84
C ALA A 68 -6.34 7.78 -16.83
N PRO A 69 -7.06 6.70 -17.23
CA PRO A 69 -6.58 5.78 -18.26
C PRO A 69 -6.61 6.34 -19.69
N LYS A 70 -7.34 7.42 -19.94
CA LYS A 70 -7.62 7.96 -21.29
C LYS A 70 -6.83 9.22 -21.61
N ILE A 71 -6.33 9.95 -20.61
CA ILE A 71 -5.60 11.20 -20.79
C ILE A 71 -4.25 11.18 -20.09
N SER A 72 -3.35 12.09 -20.48
CA SER A 72 -2.07 12.27 -19.79
C SER A 72 -2.21 13.08 -18.50
N LEU A 73 -1.26 12.90 -17.58
CA LEU A 73 -1.21 13.66 -16.33
C LEU A 73 -1.16 15.17 -16.58
N ASN A 74 -0.32 15.62 -17.51
CA ASN A 74 -0.16 17.04 -17.83
C ASN A 74 -1.49 17.67 -18.28
N LEU A 75 -2.29 16.94 -19.06
CA LEU A 75 -3.60 17.41 -19.51
C LEU A 75 -4.60 17.48 -18.36
N MET A 76 -4.56 16.48 -17.47
CA MET A 76 -5.41 16.46 -16.27
C MET A 76 -5.07 17.60 -15.30
N GLN A 77 -3.78 17.93 -15.16
CA GLN A 77 -3.28 19.00 -14.30
C GLN A 77 -3.72 20.40 -14.75
N LEU A 78 -4.04 20.61 -16.04
CA LEU A 78 -4.63 21.87 -16.48
C LEU A 78 -5.97 22.18 -15.80
N PHE A 79 -6.77 21.13 -15.56
CA PHE A 79 -8.07 21.26 -14.91
C PHE A 79 -7.99 21.12 -13.38
N MET A 80 -6.94 20.46 -12.88
CA MET A 80 -6.72 20.16 -11.47
C MET A 80 -5.25 20.43 -11.09
N PRO A 81 -4.86 21.70 -10.87
CA PRO A 81 -3.45 22.09 -10.70
C PRO A 81 -2.76 21.54 -9.43
N GLY A 82 -3.48 20.84 -8.55
CA GLY A 82 -2.93 20.15 -7.37
C GLY A 82 -2.80 18.64 -7.49
N LEU A 83 -3.07 18.06 -8.67
CA LEU A 83 -3.06 16.61 -8.84
C LEU A 83 -1.62 16.06 -8.90
N THR A 84 -1.25 15.23 -7.93
CA THR A 84 0.07 14.59 -7.90
C THR A 84 0.14 13.38 -8.82
N GLY A 85 1.33 13.05 -9.32
CA GLY A 85 1.56 11.86 -10.13
C GLY A 85 1.15 10.57 -9.41
N TYR A 86 1.36 10.50 -8.10
CA TYR A 86 0.90 9.38 -7.26
C TYR A 86 -0.62 9.19 -7.31
N ARG A 87 -1.40 10.28 -7.18
CA ARG A 87 -2.86 10.21 -7.22
C ARG A 87 -3.37 9.74 -8.58
N PHE A 88 -2.70 10.19 -9.64
CA PHE A 88 -2.99 9.78 -11.01
C PHE A 88 -2.68 8.30 -11.27
N THR A 89 -1.50 7.81 -10.86
CA THR A 89 -1.15 6.39 -11.01
C THR A 89 -2.03 5.49 -10.15
N ALA A 90 -2.39 5.91 -8.93
CA ALA A 90 -3.33 5.20 -8.08
C ALA A 90 -4.73 5.08 -8.72
N ALA A 91 -5.21 6.14 -9.39
CA ALA A 91 -6.48 6.11 -10.12
C ALA A 91 -6.44 5.19 -11.35
N ARG A 92 -5.32 5.15 -12.09
CA ARG A 92 -5.12 4.19 -13.20
C ARG A 92 -5.11 2.75 -12.69
N LEU A 93 -4.36 2.48 -11.62
CA LEU A 93 -4.33 1.16 -11.00
C LEU A 93 -5.72 0.72 -10.54
N HIS A 94 -6.48 1.65 -9.97
CA HIS A 94 -7.86 1.42 -9.57
C HIS A 94 -8.74 1.00 -10.76
N ALA A 95 -8.67 1.74 -11.88
CA ALA A 95 -9.40 1.42 -13.10
C ALA A 95 -9.06 0.01 -13.61
N THR A 96 -7.79 -0.37 -13.60
CA THR A 96 -7.34 -1.70 -14.03
C THR A 96 -7.80 -2.81 -13.09
N LYS A 97 -7.78 -2.58 -11.77
CA LYS A 97 -8.03 -3.61 -10.76
C LYS A 97 -9.51 -3.82 -10.45
N TYR A 98 -10.29 -2.74 -10.40
CA TYR A 98 -11.68 -2.76 -9.92
C TYR A 98 -12.69 -2.26 -10.97
N GLY A 99 -12.22 -1.70 -12.08
CA GLY A 99 -13.05 -1.05 -13.09
C GLY A 99 -13.14 0.47 -12.93
N LEU A 100 -13.68 1.14 -13.95
CA LEU A 100 -13.80 2.59 -13.99
C LEU A 100 -14.92 3.05 -13.05
N GLY A 101 -14.61 3.95 -12.12
CA GLY A 101 -15.59 4.54 -11.20
C GLY A 101 -16.20 3.56 -10.19
N SER A 102 -15.70 2.33 -10.11
CA SER A 102 -16.25 1.32 -9.21
C SER A 102 -16.02 1.69 -7.74
N LYS A 103 -17.07 1.64 -6.92
CA LYS A 103 -16.91 1.79 -5.48
C LYS A 103 -16.21 0.56 -4.89
N VAL A 104 -15.15 0.78 -4.13
CA VAL A 104 -14.48 -0.32 -3.41
C VAL A 104 -14.97 -0.32 -1.97
N ASP A 105 -15.66 -1.38 -1.58
CA ASP A 105 -16.10 -1.57 -0.20
C ASP A 105 -14.88 -1.66 0.70
N ILE A 106 -14.76 -0.68 1.61
CA ILE A 106 -13.78 -0.72 2.68
C ILE A 106 -14.33 -1.70 3.69
N ILE A 107 -13.87 -2.95 3.64
CA ILE A 107 -14.14 -3.90 4.71
C ILE A 107 -13.49 -3.32 5.96
N PRO A 108 -14.26 -2.86 6.96
CA PRO A 108 -13.66 -2.31 8.17
C PRO A 108 -12.84 -3.44 8.79
N LYS A 109 -11.55 -3.17 9.06
CA LYS A 109 -10.73 -4.10 9.80
C LYS A 109 -11.34 -4.24 11.19
N VAL A 110 -11.99 -5.37 11.47
CA VAL A 110 -12.48 -5.67 12.81
C VAL A 110 -11.26 -5.83 13.70
N VAL A 111 -10.98 -4.81 14.53
CA VAL A 111 -9.97 -4.89 15.56
C VAL A 111 -10.67 -5.45 16.79
N GLN A 112 -10.57 -6.75 17.00
CA GLN A 112 -11.00 -7.38 18.25
C GLN A 112 -9.92 -7.08 19.30
N ARG A 113 -10.32 -6.38 20.37
CA ARG A 113 -9.48 -6.20 21.56
C ARG A 113 -9.83 -7.32 22.52
N PHE A 114 -8.81 -8.00 23.02
CA PHE A 114 -8.93 -8.98 24.11
C PHE A 114 -8.51 -8.32 25.41
N ASP A 115 -9.03 -8.81 26.53
CA ASP A 115 -8.60 -8.34 27.84
C ASP A 115 -7.16 -8.77 28.13
N ASP A 116 -6.38 -7.90 28.76
CA ASP A 116 -4.96 -8.16 29.01
C ASP A 116 -4.77 -9.38 29.92
N ASN A 117 -5.72 -9.66 30.83
CA ASN A 117 -5.66 -10.84 31.70
C ASN A 117 -5.93 -12.13 30.91
N GLN A 118 -6.82 -12.09 29.91
CA GLN A 118 -7.06 -13.22 29.02
C GLN A 118 -5.82 -13.59 28.20
N ILE A 119 -5.12 -12.57 27.70
CA ILE A 119 -3.86 -12.75 26.97
C ILE A 119 -2.78 -13.30 27.91
N ALA A 120 -2.58 -12.68 29.08
CA ALA A 120 -1.57 -13.10 30.04
C ALA A 120 -1.77 -14.57 30.45
N HIS A 121 -3.00 -14.95 30.80
CA HIS A 121 -3.34 -16.32 31.19
C HIS A 121 -3.03 -17.34 30.07
N PHE A 122 -3.38 -17.01 28.82
CA PHE A 122 -3.07 -17.88 27.69
C PHE A 122 -1.56 -17.96 27.43
N VAL A 123 -0.83 -16.84 27.55
CA VAL A 123 0.63 -16.79 27.39
C VAL A 123 1.32 -17.65 28.46
N ASP A 124 0.88 -17.57 29.71
CA ASP A 124 1.40 -18.40 30.80
C ASP A 124 1.17 -19.89 30.54
N PHE A 125 -0.01 -20.24 30.02
CA PHE A 125 -0.32 -21.63 29.65
C PHE A 125 0.59 -22.15 28.53
N ILE A 126 0.83 -21.39 27.45
CA ILE A 126 1.65 -21.84 26.33
C ILE A 126 3.15 -21.90 26.66
N ILE A 127 3.61 -21.09 27.62
CA ILE A 127 4.99 -21.10 28.11
C ILE A 127 5.19 -22.23 29.13
N SER A 128 4.11 -22.75 29.72
CA SER A 128 4.17 -23.84 30.69
C SER A 128 4.99 -25.03 30.16
N PRO A 129 5.81 -25.69 31.01
CA PRO A 129 6.62 -26.85 30.63
C PRO A 129 5.81 -28.02 30.03
N HIS A 130 4.51 -28.05 30.30
CA HIS A 130 3.59 -29.03 29.73
C HIS A 130 3.36 -28.83 28.23
N VAL A 131 3.44 -27.59 27.74
CA VAL A 131 3.16 -27.21 26.35
C VAL A 131 4.45 -27.02 25.55
N CYS A 132 5.49 -26.46 26.18
CA CYS A 132 6.76 -26.13 25.53
C CYS A 132 7.94 -26.74 26.28
N THR A 133 8.87 -27.38 25.58
CA THR A 133 10.17 -27.76 26.14
C THR A 133 11.26 -26.78 25.69
N ASP A 134 12.14 -26.40 26.61
CA ASP A 134 13.20 -25.40 26.42
C ASP A 134 14.37 -25.86 25.54
N LEU A 135 14.16 -26.85 24.66
CA LEU A 135 15.19 -27.26 23.71
C LEU A 135 15.10 -26.36 22.46
N SER A 136 15.73 -25.19 22.54
CA SER A 136 15.85 -24.28 21.40
C SER A 136 16.90 -24.77 20.42
N TYR A 137 16.49 -25.09 19.19
CA TYR A 137 17.40 -25.49 18.10
C TYR A 137 18.04 -24.27 17.40
N ASP A 138 17.40 -23.10 17.48
CA ASP A 138 17.77 -21.90 16.70
C ASP A 138 17.34 -20.62 17.44
N GLU A 139 17.88 -19.46 17.07
CA GLU A 139 17.57 -18.15 17.67
C GLU A 139 17.10 -17.16 16.60
N LYS A 140 16.10 -16.34 16.92
CA LYS A 140 15.58 -15.29 16.04
C LYS A 140 15.90 -13.91 16.61
N VAL A 141 16.41 -13.03 15.75
CA VAL A 141 16.69 -11.64 16.10
C VAL A 141 15.48 -10.78 15.78
N LEU A 142 14.87 -10.16 16.81
CA LEU A 142 13.84 -9.15 16.65
C LEU A 142 14.45 -7.75 16.73
N LYS A 143 14.22 -6.94 15.70
CA LYS A 143 14.57 -5.51 15.70
C LYS A 143 13.37 -4.70 16.14
N LEU A 144 13.47 -4.06 17.30
CA LEU A 144 12.44 -3.13 17.76
C LEU A 144 12.53 -1.80 17.01
N SER A 145 11.42 -1.06 16.98
CA SER A 145 11.38 0.32 16.44
C SER A 145 12.29 1.30 17.20
N SER A 146 12.75 0.92 18.39
CA SER A 146 13.76 1.63 19.19
C SER A 146 15.21 1.38 18.73
N GLY A 147 15.44 0.48 17.77
CA GLY A 147 16.76 0.10 17.30
C GLY A 147 17.47 -0.97 18.14
N ILE A 148 16.82 -1.45 19.21
CA ILE A 148 17.32 -2.55 20.05
C ILE A 148 17.08 -3.89 19.34
N GLU A 149 18.06 -4.77 19.40
CA GLU A 149 17.97 -6.15 18.90
C GLU A 149 17.74 -7.11 20.07
N LEU A 150 16.68 -7.91 20.03
CA LEU A 150 16.38 -8.96 21.01
C LEU A 150 16.60 -10.33 20.39
N PHE A 151 17.27 -11.20 21.14
CA PHE A 151 17.47 -12.61 20.77
C PHE A 151 16.36 -13.44 21.42
N ILE A 152 15.53 -14.09 20.61
CA ILE A 152 14.45 -14.96 21.07
C ILE A 152 14.75 -16.40 20.66
N PRO A 153 14.82 -17.34 21.61
CA PRO A 153 15.01 -18.75 21.28
C PRO A 153 13.80 -19.28 20.50
N ASN A 154 14.04 -20.08 19.48
CA ASN A 154 13.00 -20.78 18.73
C ASN A 154 12.56 -22.00 19.54
N THR A 155 11.56 -21.80 20.41
CA THR A 155 11.08 -22.85 21.30
C THR A 155 10.29 -23.91 20.54
N ILE A 156 10.57 -25.19 20.82
CA ILE A 156 9.86 -26.32 20.24
C ILE A 156 8.64 -26.64 21.12
N ARG A 157 7.46 -26.60 20.51
CA ARG A 157 6.21 -27.03 21.17
C ARG A 157 6.14 -28.54 21.22
N ASN A 158 5.73 -29.08 22.36
CA ASN A 158 5.55 -30.53 22.55
C ASN A 158 4.35 -31.08 21.77
N MET A 159 3.40 -30.21 21.41
CA MET A 159 2.10 -30.59 20.84
C MET A 159 1.71 -29.65 19.68
N GLY A 160 0.87 -30.17 18.78
CA GLY A 160 0.28 -29.37 17.70
C GLY A 160 -0.72 -28.33 18.21
N ALA A 161 -0.89 -27.23 17.46
CA ALA A 161 -1.70 -26.08 17.87
C ALA A 161 -3.14 -26.44 18.26
N THR A 162 -3.80 -27.33 17.52
CA THR A 162 -5.18 -27.78 17.83
C THR A 162 -5.27 -28.40 19.21
N ARG A 163 -4.33 -29.29 19.55
CA ARG A 163 -4.33 -29.98 20.84
C ARG A 163 -4.02 -29.05 22.00
N ILE A 164 -3.17 -28.03 21.78
CA ILE A 164 -2.89 -26.99 22.76
C ILE A 164 -4.16 -26.20 23.09
N ILE A 165 -4.95 -25.85 22.07
CA ILE A 165 -6.23 -25.15 22.25
C ILE A 165 -7.21 -26.02 23.05
N ASP A 166 -7.36 -27.30 22.68
CA ASP A 166 -8.27 -28.21 23.39
C ASP A 166 -7.89 -28.35 24.87
N GLN A 167 -6.60 -28.48 25.16
CA GLN A 167 -6.10 -28.58 26.53
C GLN A 167 -6.27 -27.27 27.30
N TYR A 168 -6.07 -26.12 26.66
CA TYR A 168 -6.31 -24.83 27.28
C TYR A 168 -7.77 -24.68 27.70
N LEU A 169 -8.71 -25.02 26.80
CA LEU A 169 -10.14 -24.95 27.10
C LEU A 169 -10.55 -25.92 28.21
N LEU A 170 -9.94 -27.11 28.27
CA LEU A 170 -10.15 -28.06 29.38
C LEU A 170 -9.58 -27.51 30.69
N TYR A 171 -8.37 -26.98 30.66
CA TYR A 171 -7.71 -26.37 31.82
C TYR A 171 -8.53 -25.21 32.40
N CYS A 172 -9.06 -24.32 31.56
CA CYS A 172 -9.93 -23.23 32.01
C CYS A 172 -11.22 -23.76 32.66
N LYS A 173 -11.84 -24.81 32.11
CA LYS A 173 -13.04 -25.43 32.70
C LYS A 173 -12.78 -26.05 34.07
N GLU A 174 -11.62 -26.65 34.26
CA GLU A 174 -11.26 -27.35 35.51
C GLU A 174 -10.77 -26.40 36.60
N MET A 175 -10.00 -25.37 36.24
CA MET A 175 -9.28 -24.54 37.20
C MET A 175 -9.91 -23.16 37.43
N CYS A 176 -10.76 -22.68 36.51
CA CYS A 176 -11.34 -21.35 36.59
C CYS A 176 -12.82 -21.37 36.19
N SER A 177 -13.71 -21.62 37.15
CA SER A 177 -15.16 -21.64 36.91
C SER A 177 -15.75 -20.27 36.52
N ASP A 178 -15.05 -19.17 36.83
CA ASP A 178 -15.51 -17.78 36.60
C ASP A 178 -14.73 -17.04 35.49
N PHE A 179 -13.87 -17.73 34.73
CA PHE A 179 -13.00 -17.11 33.72
C PHE A 179 -13.44 -17.44 32.30
N GLU A 180 -13.62 -16.42 31.45
CA GLU A 180 -13.87 -16.61 30.02
C GLU A 180 -12.54 -16.72 29.27
N PRO A 181 -12.20 -17.89 28.69
CA PRO A 181 -10.97 -18.09 27.95
C PRO A 181 -10.96 -17.29 26.63
N LEU A 182 -9.74 -17.07 26.11
CA LEU A 182 -9.47 -16.44 24.82
C LEU A 182 -9.94 -17.31 23.63
#